data_AF-A0A926A3K8-F1
#
_entry.id   AF-A0A926A3K8-F1
#
_cell.length_a   1.000
_cell.length_b   1.000
_cell.length_c   1.000
_cell.angle_alpha   90.00
_cell.angle_beta   90.00
_cell.angle_gamma   90.00
#
_symmetry.space_group_name_H-M   'P 1'
#
loop_
_entity.id
_entity.type
_entity.pdbx_description
1 polymer ?
#
loop_
_entity_poly.entity_id
_entity_poly.type
_entity_poly.pdbx_seq_one_letter_code
_entity_poly.pdbx_strand_id
1 'polypeptide(L)'
;MLRIEQDIPGFGGFYQDTTSGDIVAFVTDMQSSAATVSRLNQFVTDKMVTRKNGSRSLVTIRQGEYSLSTLIDWQVKLRTSGNRSSGIVLLDADEHLNRLRVAVSDSAAVGGVLELAQSLGIPVQAIVSELRTGQVRLTSKVTDKHRPQLGAGIAINQNTFACTMGFNVTDSTGARFFLTASHCTQNFVSGTGDPIFQRNWFGDFVGNVIVNPAWSFVCSYGSFCRMGDVALVTLDTSGFLGKRVAITQVVGNNISPAMTTFKSGGVL
;
A
#
# COMPACT_ATOMS: atom_id res chain seq x y z
N MET A 1 -2.61 -18.01 17.27
CA MET A 1 -4.02 -18.05 16.82
C MET A 1 -4.57 -16.64 16.78
N LEU A 2 -5.18 -16.25 15.67
CA LEU A 2 -5.72 -14.89 15.48
C LEU A 2 -7.05 -14.73 16.24
N ARG A 3 -7.36 -13.51 16.67
CA ARG A 3 -8.60 -13.21 17.43
C ARG A 3 -9.86 -13.59 16.65
N ILE A 4 -9.90 -13.36 15.33
CA ILE A 4 -11.05 -13.72 14.49
C ILE A 4 -11.26 -15.23 14.38
N GLU A 5 -10.20 -16.02 14.48
CA GLU A 5 -10.30 -17.49 14.45
C GLU A 5 -10.81 -18.09 15.76
N GLN A 6 -10.77 -17.34 16.86
CA GLN A 6 -11.40 -17.75 18.12
C GLN A 6 -12.93 -17.73 17.98
N ASP A 7 -13.44 -16.76 17.23
CA ASP A 7 -14.86 -16.62 16.93
C ASP A 7 -15.30 -17.50 15.75
N ILE A 8 -14.39 -17.76 14.81
CA ILE A 8 -14.64 -18.53 13.59
C ILE A 8 -13.52 -19.56 13.40
N PRO A 9 -13.62 -20.74 14.01
CA PRO A 9 -12.66 -21.81 13.80
C PRO A 9 -12.51 -22.15 12.32
N GLY A 10 -11.27 -22.22 11.83
CA GLY A 10 -11.00 -22.51 10.42
C GLY A 10 -11.14 -21.31 9.47
N PHE A 11 -11.23 -20.08 9.99
CA PHE A 11 -11.26 -18.88 9.14
C PHE A 11 -10.00 -18.75 8.28
N GLY A 12 -10.17 -18.63 6.96
CA GLY A 12 -9.10 -18.60 5.96
C GLY A 12 -8.78 -17.23 5.38
N GLY A 13 -9.34 -16.16 5.96
CA GLY A 13 -9.19 -14.78 5.49
C GLY A 13 -10.40 -14.28 4.68
N PHE A 14 -10.39 -12.99 4.34
CA PHE A 14 -11.42 -12.38 3.51
C PHE A 14 -10.85 -11.26 2.63
N TYR A 15 -11.52 -10.98 1.52
CA TYR A 15 -11.19 -9.90 0.60
C TYR A 15 -12.47 -9.29 0.02
N GLN A 16 -12.34 -8.09 -0.55
CA GLN A 16 -13.40 -7.50 -1.35
C GLN A 16 -13.22 -7.87 -2.82
N ASP A 17 -14.20 -8.55 -3.41
CA ASP A 17 -14.24 -8.85 -4.83
C ASP A 17 -14.29 -7.55 -5.62
N THR A 18 -13.36 -7.39 -6.54
CA THR A 18 -13.17 -6.13 -7.26
C THR A 18 -14.20 -5.91 -8.37
N THR A 19 -14.93 -6.96 -8.76
CA THR A 19 -15.98 -6.93 -9.79
C THR A 19 -17.32 -6.60 -9.17
N SER A 20 -17.75 -7.35 -8.15
CA SER A 20 -19.04 -7.13 -7.48
C SER A 20 -18.98 -6.10 -6.35
N GLY A 21 -17.80 -5.90 -5.75
CA GLY A 21 -17.65 -5.14 -4.51
C GLY A 21 -18.07 -5.91 -3.26
N ASP A 22 -18.40 -7.20 -3.39
CA ASP A 22 -18.82 -8.04 -2.26
C ASP A 22 -17.63 -8.55 -1.45
N ILE A 23 -17.86 -8.89 -0.19
CA ILE A 23 -16.87 -9.56 0.63
C ILE A 23 -16.91 -11.06 0.34
N VAL A 24 -15.77 -11.62 -0.01
CA VAL A 24 -15.56 -13.06 -0.11
C VAL A 24 -14.69 -13.49 1.06
N ALA A 25 -15.11 -14.52 1.79
CA ALA A 25 -14.35 -15.09 2.89
C ALA A 25 -14.15 -16.58 2.72
N PHE A 26 -13.00 -17.07 3.18
CA PHE A 26 -12.69 -18.49 3.18
C PHE A 26 -12.91 -19.11 4.56
N VAL A 27 -13.43 -20.34 4.58
CA VAL A 27 -13.48 -21.20 5.77
C VAL A 27 -13.03 -22.60 5.41
N THR A 28 -12.31 -23.28 6.30
CA THR A 28 -11.87 -24.66 6.06
C THR A 28 -13.00 -25.67 6.22
N ASP A 29 -14.01 -25.33 7.02
CA ASP A 29 -15.21 -26.14 7.25
C ASP A 29 -16.48 -25.35 6.90
N MET A 30 -17.21 -25.79 5.89
CA MET A 30 -18.43 -25.15 5.45
C MET A 30 -19.59 -25.29 6.45
N GLN A 31 -19.52 -26.20 7.42
CA GLN A 31 -20.53 -26.29 8.48
C GLN A 31 -20.52 -25.05 9.39
N SER A 32 -19.38 -24.35 9.50
CA SER A 32 -19.26 -23.09 10.25
C SER A 32 -19.66 -21.85 9.43
N SER A 33 -20.08 -22.02 8.18
CA SER A 33 -20.36 -20.91 7.25
C SER A 33 -21.44 -19.96 7.76
N ALA A 34 -22.50 -20.44 8.42
CA ALA A 34 -23.57 -19.59 8.94
C ALA A 34 -23.09 -18.63 10.06
N ALA A 35 -22.29 -19.15 11.00
CA ALA A 35 -21.67 -18.34 12.05
C ALA A 35 -20.70 -17.32 11.46
N THR A 36 -19.92 -17.74 10.46
CA THR A 36 -18.99 -16.88 9.70
C THR A 36 -19.72 -15.74 8.99
N VAL A 37 -20.80 -16.04 8.26
CA VAL A 37 -21.65 -15.05 7.58
C VAL A 37 -22.19 -14.03 8.58
N SER A 38 -22.71 -14.50 9.72
CA SER A 38 -23.25 -13.61 10.75
C SER A 38 -22.20 -12.63 11.28
N ARG A 39 -21.01 -13.13 11.64
CA ARG A 39 -19.89 -12.32 12.15
C ARG A 39 -19.34 -11.35 11.12
N LEU A 40 -19.14 -11.79 9.88
CA LEU A 40 -18.66 -10.91 8.81
C LEU A 40 -19.72 -9.89 8.40
N ASN A 41 -21.00 -10.23 8.42
CA ASN A 41 -22.07 -9.26 8.18
C ASN A 41 -22.09 -8.16 9.24
N GLN A 42 -21.83 -8.50 10.51
CA GLN A 42 -21.67 -7.51 11.57
C GLN A 42 -20.49 -6.58 11.27
N PHE A 43 -19.33 -7.14 10.91
CA PHE A 43 -18.16 -6.36 10.49
C PHE A 43 -18.43 -5.42 9.32
N VAL A 44 -19.07 -5.91 8.24
CA VAL A 44 -19.46 -5.11 7.07
C VAL A 44 -20.39 -3.95 7.46
N THR A 45 -21.31 -4.19 8.42
CA THR A 45 -22.22 -3.17 8.93
C THR A 45 -21.45 -2.11 9.73
N ASP A 46 -20.64 -2.54 10.71
CA ASP A 46 -19.92 -1.66 11.63
C ASP A 46 -18.87 -0.82 10.91
N LYS A 47 -18.30 -1.33 9.81
CA LYS A 47 -17.28 -0.64 9.01
C LYS A 47 -17.80 0.04 7.75
N MET A 48 -19.12 0.04 7.53
CA MET A 48 -19.78 0.63 6.36
C MET A 48 -19.12 0.22 5.02
N VAL A 49 -18.76 -1.06 4.88
CA VAL A 49 -18.10 -1.54 3.66
C VAL A 49 -19.13 -1.59 2.53
N THR A 50 -18.98 -0.70 1.56
CA THR A 50 -19.93 -0.51 0.45
C THR A 50 -19.33 -0.94 -0.89
N ARG A 51 -20.22 -1.31 -1.80
CA ARG A 51 -19.92 -1.46 -3.23
C ARG A 51 -19.73 -0.08 -3.86
N LYS A 52 -19.16 -0.05 -5.06
CA LYS A 52 -18.95 1.20 -5.83
C LYS A 52 -20.23 2.01 -6.08
N ASN A 53 -21.39 1.37 -6.12
CA ASN A 53 -22.69 2.03 -6.30
C ASN A 53 -23.33 2.54 -4.99
N GLY A 54 -22.59 2.49 -3.87
CA GLY A 54 -23.05 2.93 -2.55
C GLY A 54 -23.94 1.92 -1.81
N SER A 55 -24.30 0.79 -2.44
CA SER A 55 -25.04 -0.27 -1.75
C SER A 55 -24.13 -1.06 -0.81
N ARG A 56 -24.72 -1.69 0.21
CA ARG A 56 -24.00 -2.54 1.16
C ARG A 56 -23.41 -3.75 0.45
N SER A 57 -22.17 -4.10 0.79
CA SER A 57 -21.51 -5.31 0.30
C SER A 57 -22.16 -6.56 0.89
N LEU A 58 -22.37 -7.59 0.09
CA LEU A 58 -22.81 -8.90 0.57
C LEU A 58 -21.60 -9.73 1.01
N VAL A 59 -21.83 -10.69 1.90
CA VAL A 59 -20.80 -11.66 2.32
C VAL A 59 -21.06 -12.99 1.62
N THR A 60 -20.06 -13.47 0.89
CA THR A 60 -20.04 -14.79 0.26
C THR A 60 -18.98 -15.65 0.93
N ILE A 61 -19.34 -16.88 1.31
CA ILE A 61 -18.39 -17.85 1.87
C ILE A 61 -17.92 -18.80 0.78
N ARG A 62 -16.63 -19.06 0.75
CA ARG A 62 -16.00 -20.09 -0.06
C ARG A 62 -15.26 -21.07 0.83
N GLN A 63 -15.19 -22.33 0.40
CA GLN A 63 -14.35 -23.30 1.08
C GLN A 63 -12.89 -23.00 0.76
N GLY A 64 -12.08 -22.83 1.81
CA GLY A 64 -10.62 -22.79 1.76
C GLY A 64 -10.03 -24.12 2.23
N GLU A 65 -8.74 -24.32 1.97
CA GLU A 65 -7.99 -25.49 2.46
C GLU A 65 -7.24 -25.17 3.75
N TYR A 66 -6.92 -23.89 4.00
CA TYR A 66 -6.06 -23.48 5.09
C TYR A 66 -6.68 -22.34 5.90
N SER A 67 -6.48 -22.36 7.22
CA SER A 67 -6.79 -21.20 8.07
C SER A 67 -5.77 -20.09 7.83
N LEU A 68 -6.16 -18.85 8.14
CA LEU A 68 -5.30 -17.69 7.99
C LEU A 68 -4.07 -17.78 8.91
N SER A 69 -4.25 -18.27 10.13
CA SER A 69 -3.16 -18.55 11.07
C SER A 69 -2.16 -19.54 10.51
N THR A 70 -2.63 -20.60 9.85
CA THR A 70 -1.75 -21.59 9.21
C THR A 70 -0.93 -20.93 8.11
N LEU A 71 -1.56 -20.11 7.25
CA LEU A 71 -0.87 -19.37 6.19
C LEU A 71 0.16 -18.39 6.76
N ILE A 72 -0.18 -17.62 7.80
CA ILE A 72 0.74 -16.69 8.47
C ILE A 72 1.90 -17.42 9.13
N ASP A 73 1.65 -18.53 9.81
CA ASP A 73 2.70 -19.33 10.44
C ASP A 73 3.70 -19.83 9.40
N TRP A 74 3.21 -20.30 8.25
CA TRP A 74 4.07 -20.69 7.13
C TRP A 74 4.81 -19.50 6.49
N GLN A 75 4.16 -18.34 6.35
CA GLN A 75 4.79 -17.10 5.90
C GLN A 75 5.96 -16.72 6.81
N VAL A 76 5.76 -16.79 8.13
CA VAL A 76 6.81 -16.51 9.12
C VAL A 76 7.95 -17.50 8.98
N LYS A 77 7.69 -18.81 8.89
CA LYS A 77 8.72 -19.84 8.69
C LYS A 77 9.55 -19.59 7.44
N LEU A 78 8.90 -19.36 6.29
CA LEU A 78 9.59 -19.06 5.03
C LEU A 78 10.39 -17.75 5.13
N ARG A 79 9.89 -16.73 5.81
CA ARG A 79 10.61 -15.47 6.02
C ARG A 79 11.83 -15.64 6.91
N THR A 80 11.75 -16.46 7.96
CA THR A 80 12.86 -16.68 8.90
C THR A 80 13.94 -17.60 8.34
N SER A 81 13.55 -18.61 7.56
CA SER A 81 14.46 -19.61 6.98
C SER A 81 14.95 -19.22 5.58
N GLY A 82 14.15 -18.45 4.85
CA GLY A 82 14.49 -17.87 3.56
C GLY A 82 15.47 -16.72 3.73
N ASN A 83 16.76 -17.04 3.70
CA ASN A 83 17.79 -16.02 3.62
C ASN A 83 17.63 -15.21 2.31
N ARG A 84 18.20 -13.99 2.23
CA ARG A 84 18.18 -13.11 1.03
C ARG A 84 18.67 -13.80 -0.26
N SER A 85 19.32 -14.95 -0.15
CA SER A 85 19.81 -15.80 -1.24
C SER A 85 18.74 -16.66 -1.94
N SER A 86 17.53 -16.77 -1.39
CA SER A 86 16.45 -17.60 -1.95
C SER A 86 15.76 -17.00 -3.19
N GLY A 87 16.16 -15.79 -3.62
CA GLY A 87 15.54 -15.10 -4.75
C GLY A 87 14.11 -14.61 -4.47
N ILE A 88 13.58 -14.80 -3.25
CA ILE A 88 12.26 -14.30 -2.84
C ILE A 88 12.29 -12.78 -2.75
N VAL A 89 11.39 -12.13 -3.49
CA VAL A 89 11.22 -10.66 -3.50
C VAL A 89 9.92 -10.20 -2.86
N LEU A 90 8.91 -11.08 -2.77
CA LEU A 90 7.68 -10.86 -2.04
C LEU A 90 7.22 -12.19 -1.45
N LEU A 91 6.68 -12.13 -0.24
CA LEU A 91 6.12 -13.28 0.45
C LEU A 91 4.89 -12.83 1.23
N ASP A 92 3.74 -13.41 0.91
CA ASP A 92 2.46 -13.01 1.48
C ASP A 92 1.56 -14.20 1.79
N ALA A 93 0.75 -14.07 2.84
CA ALA A 93 -0.34 -14.99 3.16
C ALA A 93 -1.59 -14.51 2.41
N ASP A 94 -1.69 -14.83 1.12
CA ASP A 94 -2.67 -14.24 0.22
C ASP A 94 -4.08 -14.79 0.51
N GLU A 95 -4.90 -13.97 1.16
CA GLU A 95 -6.27 -14.32 1.56
C GLU A 95 -7.24 -14.35 0.37
N HIS A 96 -6.84 -13.85 -0.81
CA HIS A 96 -7.63 -13.97 -2.03
C HIS A 96 -7.50 -15.35 -2.66
N LEU A 97 -6.31 -15.96 -2.54
CA LEU A 97 -6.02 -17.29 -3.07
C LEU A 97 -6.19 -18.40 -2.01
N ASN A 98 -6.24 -18.03 -0.72
CA ASN A 98 -6.12 -18.98 0.40
C ASN A 98 -4.84 -19.82 0.27
N ARG A 99 -3.72 -19.15 -0.06
CA ARG A 99 -2.41 -19.73 -0.35
C ARG A 99 -1.30 -18.78 0.06
N LEU A 100 -0.09 -19.30 0.21
CA LEU A 100 1.11 -18.48 0.26
C LEU A 100 1.48 -18.02 -1.14
N ARG A 101 1.53 -16.70 -1.34
CA ARG A 101 2.03 -16.11 -2.57
C ARG A 101 3.51 -15.78 -2.40
N VAL A 102 4.33 -16.35 -3.27
CA VAL A 102 5.78 -16.13 -3.26
C VAL A 102 6.20 -15.55 -4.61
N ALA A 103 6.63 -14.31 -4.62
CA ALA A 103 7.27 -13.76 -5.81
C ALA A 103 8.77 -13.96 -5.74
N VAL A 104 9.36 -14.42 -6.84
CA VAL A 104 10.81 -14.60 -6.99
C VAL A 104 11.37 -13.68 -8.08
N SER A 105 12.65 -13.31 -7.96
CA SER A 105 13.34 -12.47 -8.95
C SER A 105 13.75 -13.22 -10.20
N ASP A 106 13.89 -14.55 -10.12
CA ASP A 106 14.33 -15.43 -11.20
C ASP A 106 13.52 -16.72 -11.15
N SER A 107 13.10 -17.20 -12.32
CA SER A 107 12.46 -18.51 -12.50
C SER A 107 13.29 -19.67 -11.94
N ALA A 108 14.63 -19.58 -11.98
CA ALA A 108 15.52 -20.58 -11.41
C ALA A 108 15.39 -20.69 -9.88
N ALA A 109 14.93 -19.63 -9.21
CA ALA A 109 14.73 -19.61 -7.76
C ALA A 109 13.46 -20.33 -7.30
N VAL A 110 12.49 -20.60 -8.20
CA VAL A 110 11.24 -21.28 -7.85
C VAL A 110 11.51 -22.65 -7.24
N GLY A 111 12.40 -23.44 -7.84
CA GLY A 111 12.75 -24.77 -7.33
C GLY A 111 13.27 -24.73 -5.90
N GLY A 112 14.21 -23.82 -5.62
CA GLY A 112 14.77 -23.65 -4.27
C GLY A 112 13.74 -23.18 -3.24
N VAL A 113 12.76 -22.35 -3.63
CA VAL A 113 11.65 -21.95 -2.75
C VAL A 113 10.76 -23.14 -2.41
N LEU A 114 10.41 -23.97 -3.40
CA LEU A 114 9.55 -25.14 -3.17
C LEU A 114 10.25 -26.20 -2.32
N GLU A 115 11.54 -26.45 -2.56
CA GLU A 115 12.37 -27.35 -1.74
C GLU A 115 12.49 -26.84 -0.30
N LEU A 116 12.77 -25.55 -0.12
CA LEU A 116 12.81 -24.93 1.20
C LEU A 116 11.46 -25.07 1.91
N ALA A 117 10.35 -24.77 1.23
CA ALA A 117 9.02 -24.90 1.80
C ALA A 117 8.72 -26.34 2.24
N GLN A 118 9.03 -27.32 1.41
CA GLN A 118 8.86 -28.72 1.73
C GLN A 118 9.70 -29.13 2.95
N SER A 119 10.95 -28.64 3.05
CA SER A 119 11.82 -28.88 4.22
C SER A 119 11.26 -28.30 5.52
N LEU A 120 10.40 -27.27 5.43
CA LEU A 120 9.72 -26.63 6.56
C LEU A 120 8.34 -27.25 6.87
N GLY A 121 7.99 -28.34 6.18
CA GLY A 121 6.69 -29.01 6.31
C GLY A 121 5.53 -28.23 5.69
N ILE A 122 5.80 -27.32 4.75
CA ILE A 122 4.78 -26.56 4.03
C ILE A 122 4.39 -27.35 2.77
N PRO A 123 3.11 -27.67 2.55
CA PRO A 123 2.68 -28.38 1.35
C PRO A 123 2.94 -27.55 0.09
N VAL A 124 3.46 -28.16 -0.97
CA VAL A 124 3.76 -27.46 -2.23
C VAL A 124 2.50 -26.84 -2.83
N GLN A 125 1.35 -27.52 -2.72
CA GLN A 125 0.07 -27.01 -3.18
C GLN A 125 -0.44 -25.78 -2.39
N ALA A 126 0.15 -25.50 -1.22
CA ALA A 126 -0.12 -24.30 -0.46
C ALA A 126 0.59 -23.06 -1.03
N ILE A 127 1.46 -23.21 -2.02
CA ILE A 127 2.31 -22.15 -2.56
C ILE A 127 1.93 -21.83 -4.01
N VAL A 128 1.69 -20.55 -4.25
CA VAL A 128 1.60 -19.97 -5.59
C VAL A 128 2.85 -19.14 -5.81
N SER A 129 3.72 -19.60 -6.72
CA SER A 129 4.93 -18.88 -7.09
C SER A 129 4.69 -18.01 -8.32
N GLU A 130 5.26 -16.81 -8.34
CA GLU A 130 5.23 -15.92 -9.50
C GLU A 130 6.59 -15.27 -9.73
N LEU A 131 6.90 -14.98 -10.99
CA LEU A 131 8.08 -14.21 -11.33
C LEU A 131 7.76 -12.71 -11.19
N ARG A 132 8.51 -12.00 -10.33
CA ARG A 132 8.48 -10.54 -10.28
C ARG A 132 9.88 -9.98 -10.49
N THR A 133 10.10 -9.49 -11.70
CA THR A 133 11.31 -8.76 -12.07
C THR A 133 11.20 -7.30 -11.58
N GLY A 134 11.49 -7.09 -10.30
CA GLY A 134 11.50 -5.77 -9.68
C GLY A 134 12.34 -5.80 -8.41
N GLN A 135 13.65 -5.54 -8.52
CA GLN A 135 14.51 -5.43 -7.34
C GLN A 135 14.14 -4.20 -6.53
N VAL A 136 13.81 -4.39 -5.25
CA VAL A 136 13.95 -3.33 -4.25
C VAL A 136 15.43 -2.98 -4.19
N ARG A 137 15.83 -1.88 -4.83
CA ARG A 137 17.21 -1.40 -4.78
C ARG A 137 17.42 -0.73 -3.42
N LEU A 138 18.31 -1.30 -2.61
CA LEU A 138 18.78 -0.66 -1.39
C LEU A 138 19.47 0.64 -1.78
N THR A 139 18.90 1.77 -1.35
CA THR A 139 19.46 3.09 -1.57
C THR A 139 20.32 3.43 -0.36
N SER A 140 21.55 3.89 -0.58
CA SER A 140 22.49 4.17 0.51
C SER A 140 22.21 5.50 1.20
N LYS A 141 21.59 6.45 0.47
CA LYS A 141 21.23 7.78 0.95
C LYS A 141 19.92 8.25 0.31
N VAL A 142 19.14 9.02 1.05
CA VAL A 142 17.94 9.71 0.53
C VAL A 142 18.25 10.76 -0.56
N THR A 143 19.53 11.04 -0.80
CA THR A 143 20.03 11.93 -1.88
C THR A 143 20.44 11.18 -3.16
N ASP A 144 20.29 9.86 -3.20
CA ASP A 144 20.69 9.07 -4.37
C ASP A 144 19.80 9.38 -5.60
N LYS A 145 20.37 9.25 -6.80
CA LYS A 145 19.67 9.55 -8.05
C LYS A 145 18.78 8.36 -8.45
N HIS A 146 17.46 8.50 -8.33
CA HIS A 146 16.50 7.42 -8.63
C HIS A 146 15.88 7.53 -10.02
N ARG A 147 15.86 6.41 -10.77
CA ARG A 147 14.98 6.16 -11.92
C ARG A 147 14.49 4.70 -11.92
N PRO A 148 13.18 4.44 -12.12
CA PRO A 148 12.09 5.41 -12.12
C PRO A 148 11.93 6.05 -10.73
N GLN A 149 11.46 7.30 -10.70
CA GLN A 149 11.30 8.07 -9.46
C GLN A 149 10.23 7.37 -8.60
N LEU A 150 10.64 6.90 -7.42
CA LEU A 150 9.76 6.35 -6.39
C LEU A 150 8.67 7.39 -6.10
N GLY A 151 7.41 6.96 -5.99
CA GLY A 151 6.26 7.86 -5.79
C GLY A 151 6.19 8.54 -4.40
N ALA A 152 7.19 8.28 -3.54
CA ALA A 152 7.39 8.84 -2.21
C ALA A 152 8.84 8.56 -1.75
N GLY A 153 9.27 9.13 -0.62
CA GLY A 153 10.55 8.87 0.02
C GLY A 153 11.75 9.61 -0.56
N ILE A 154 11.52 10.58 -1.46
CA ILE A 154 12.58 11.41 -2.06
C ILE A 154 12.82 12.64 -1.20
N ALA A 155 14.07 13.04 -1.03
CA ALA A 155 14.41 14.24 -0.28
C ALA A 155 13.75 15.50 -0.87
N ILE A 156 13.18 16.31 0.00
CA ILE A 156 12.75 17.68 -0.25
C ILE A 156 13.47 18.59 0.74
N ASN A 157 13.66 19.83 0.35
CA ASN A 157 14.29 20.85 1.16
C ASN A 157 13.29 21.97 1.44
N GLN A 158 13.16 22.25 2.72
CA GLN A 158 12.48 23.41 3.25
C GLN A 158 13.32 23.81 4.47
N ASN A 159 14.22 24.78 4.27
CA ASN A 159 15.17 25.29 5.27
C ASN A 159 16.39 24.38 5.52
N THR A 160 17.02 24.46 6.69
CA THR A 160 18.27 23.77 7.06
C THR A 160 18.15 22.25 7.20
N PHE A 161 16.96 21.66 7.06
CA PHE A 161 16.73 20.23 7.28
C PHE A 161 16.19 19.56 6.01
N ALA A 162 16.65 18.34 5.75
CA ALA A 162 16.15 17.51 4.66
C ALA A 162 14.89 16.77 5.13
N CYS A 163 13.80 16.95 4.40
CA CYS A 163 12.53 16.26 4.59
C CYS A 163 12.28 15.27 3.46
N THR A 164 11.14 14.59 3.46
CA THR A 164 10.77 13.68 2.36
C THR A 164 9.44 14.04 1.74
N MET A 165 9.38 13.91 0.41
CA MET A 165 8.14 13.87 -0.34
C MET A 165 7.41 12.57 0.01
N GLY A 166 6.19 12.68 0.51
CA GLY A 166 5.28 11.56 0.72
C GLY A 166 4.54 11.20 -0.57
N PHE A 167 3.32 10.67 -0.44
CA PHE A 167 2.53 10.22 -1.58
C PHE A 167 2.05 11.39 -2.44
N ASN A 168 2.13 11.22 -3.76
CA ASN A 168 1.47 12.09 -4.72
C ASN A 168 -0.05 11.82 -4.73
N VAL A 169 -0.85 12.88 -4.73
CA VAL A 169 -2.32 12.85 -4.74
C VAL A 169 -2.81 13.67 -5.93
N THR A 170 -3.92 13.25 -6.55
CA THR A 170 -4.62 14.05 -7.57
C THR A 170 -6.07 14.17 -7.16
N ASP A 171 -6.64 15.37 -7.20
CA ASP A 171 -8.05 15.58 -6.88
C ASP A 171 -8.97 15.36 -8.10
N SER A 172 -10.28 15.50 -7.89
CA SER A 172 -11.29 15.33 -8.95
C SER A 172 -11.21 16.38 -10.07
N THR A 173 -10.51 17.50 -9.85
CA THR A 173 -10.27 18.54 -10.86
C THR A 173 -9.01 18.28 -11.69
N GLY A 174 -8.21 17.27 -11.29
CA GLY A 174 -6.92 16.95 -11.90
C GLY A 174 -5.76 17.76 -11.33
N ALA A 175 -5.97 18.55 -10.28
CA ALA A 175 -4.90 19.24 -9.57
C ALA A 175 -4.04 18.23 -8.81
N ARG A 176 -2.72 18.49 -8.76
CA ARG A 176 -1.72 17.54 -8.29
C ARG A 176 -1.07 18.05 -7.00
N PHE A 177 -0.92 17.14 -6.06
CA PHE A 177 -0.40 17.43 -4.73
C PHE A 177 0.58 16.36 -4.28
N PHE A 178 1.32 16.64 -3.22
CA PHE A 178 1.94 15.61 -2.40
C PHE A 178 1.80 15.93 -0.92
N LEU A 179 1.90 14.89 -0.09
CA LEU A 179 1.93 15.01 1.35
C LEU A 179 3.37 15.12 1.86
N THR A 180 3.61 15.94 2.86
CA THR A 180 4.86 15.96 3.64
C THR A 180 4.53 16.13 5.13
N ALA A 181 5.50 16.00 6.01
CA ALA A 181 5.32 16.39 7.40
C ALA A 181 5.15 17.92 7.52
N SER A 182 4.35 18.38 8.49
CA SER A 182 4.16 19.82 8.72
C SER A 182 5.37 20.47 9.33
N HIS A 183 6.14 19.75 10.14
CA HIS A 183 7.38 20.28 10.65
C HIS A 183 8.39 20.60 9.54
N CYS A 184 8.15 20.11 8.31
CA CYS A 184 8.89 20.47 7.10
C CYS A 184 8.40 21.75 6.44
N THR A 185 7.53 22.51 7.11
CA THR A 185 7.08 23.83 6.66
C THR A 185 7.78 24.89 7.50
N GLN A 186 7.84 26.13 7.01
CA GLN A 186 8.54 27.23 7.68
C GLN A 186 7.88 27.50 9.03
N ASN A 187 6.56 27.37 9.04
CA ASN A 187 5.73 27.49 10.21
C ASN A 187 5.35 26.09 10.70
N PHE A 188 6.34 25.40 11.30
CA PHE A 188 6.35 24.03 11.85
C PHE A 188 4.99 23.44 12.29
N VAL A 189 4.11 24.25 12.88
CA VAL A 189 2.82 23.84 13.46
C VAL A 189 1.58 24.29 12.69
N SER A 190 1.67 25.22 11.72
CA SER A 190 0.52 25.78 10.99
C SER A 190 0.96 26.66 9.81
N GLY A 191 0.17 26.84 8.76
CA GLY A 191 0.39 27.91 7.78
C GLY A 191 0.70 27.47 6.34
N THR A 192 0.34 28.32 5.40
CA THR A 192 0.30 28.03 3.95
C THR A 192 1.13 29.04 3.17
N GLY A 193 1.50 28.71 1.94
CA GLY A 193 2.30 29.56 1.05
C GLY A 193 3.80 29.24 1.10
N ASP A 194 4.23 28.38 2.02
CA ASP A 194 5.64 28.02 2.16
C ASP A 194 6.14 27.27 0.91
N PRO A 195 7.26 27.70 0.30
CA PRO A 195 7.82 27.05 -0.87
C PRO A 195 8.63 25.80 -0.50
N ILE A 196 8.46 24.74 -1.30
CA ILE A 196 9.18 23.47 -1.18
C ILE A 196 10.10 23.28 -2.39
N PHE A 197 11.30 22.76 -2.14
CA PHE A 197 12.33 22.50 -3.16
C PHE A 197 12.79 21.05 -3.12
N GLN A 198 13.39 20.52 -4.18
CA GLN A 198 13.87 19.12 -4.20
C GLN A 198 15.35 18.96 -3.79
N ARG A 199 16.15 20.04 -3.86
CA ARG A 199 17.61 19.96 -3.65
C ARG A 199 18.16 21.06 -2.74
N ASN A 200 17.84 22.31 -3.02
CA ASN A 200 18.33 23.46 -2.27
C ASN A 200 17.34 24.62 -2.38
N TRP A 201 17.48 25.64 -1.53
CA TRP A 201 16.61 26.81 -1.48
C TRP A 201 16.67 27.74 -2.71
N PHE A 202 17.54 27.46 -3.69
CA PHE A 202 17.81 28.35 -4.82
C PHE A 202 17.62 27.66 -6.18
N GLY A 203 17.08 26.44 -6.21
CA GLY A 203 16.83 25.68 -7.43
C GLY A 203 15.88 24.51 -7.20
N ASP A 204 15.24 24.03 -8.26
CA ASP A 204 14.34 22.87 -8.22
C ASP A 204 13.08 23.09 -7.34
N PHE A 205 12.38 24.21 -7.53
CA PHE A 205 11.06 24.47 -6.93
C PHE A 205 10.08 23.33 -7.27
N VAL A 206 9.38 22.85 -6.25
CA VAL A 206 8.47 21.71 -6.34
C VAL A 206 7.02 22.15 -6.13
N GLY A 207 6.78 23.17 -5.30
CA GLY A 207 5.42 23.52 -4.93
C GLY A 207 5.28 24.40 -3.71
N ASN A 208 4.03 24.78 -3.39
CA ASN A 208 3.69 25.54 -2.20
C ASN A 208 2.79 24.75 -1.27
N VAL A 209 2.98 24.91 0.04
CA VAL A 209 2.07 24.36 1.05
C VAL A 209 0.70 25.04 0.92
N ILE A 210 -0.36 24.27 0.68
CA ILE A 210 -1.72 24.79 0.51
C ILE A 210 -2.66 24.43 1.66
N VAL A 211 -2.35 23.37 2.41
CA VAL A 211 -3.13 22.96 3.58
C VAL A 211 -2.16 22.55 4.67
N ASN A 212 -2.14 23.33 5.74
CA ASN A 212 -1.36 23.03 6.94
C ASN A 212 -2.08 23.61 8.16
N PRO A 213 -3.17 22.98 8.60
CA PRO A 213 -3.93 23.43 9.75
C PRO A 213 -3.06 23.46 11.00
N ALA A 214 -3.41 24.33 11.95
CA ALA A 214 -2.71 24.38 13.22
C ALA A 214 -2.78 23.05 13.97
N TRP A 215 -1.67 22.66 14.60
CA TRP A 215 -1.63 21.56 15.54
C TRP A 215 -2.59 21.89 16.68
N SER A 216 -3.67 21.11 16.80
CA SER A 216 -4.61 21.24 17.89
C SER A 216 -4.98 19.85 18.39
N PHE A 217 -4.85 19.66 19.70
CA PHE A 217 -5.32 18.46 20.39
C PHE A 217 -6.83 18.51 20.66
N VAL A 218 -7.48 19.65 20.39
CA VAL A 218 -8.94 19.85 20.50
C VAL A 218 -9.48 20.24 19.13
N CYS A 219 -10.25 19.35 18.52
CA CYS A 219 -10.84 19.53 17.20
C CYS A 219 -12.36 19.71 17.33
N SER A 220 -12.85 20.95 17.22
CA SER A 220 -14.29 21.21 17.18
C SER A 220 -14.86 20.90 15.79
N TYR A 221 -16.11 20.42 15.74
CA TYR A 221 -16.81 20.16 14.48
C TYR A 221 -16.83 21.43 13.61
N GLY A 222 -16.38 21.31 12.35
CA GLY A 222 -16.29 22.44 11.40
C GLY A 222 -14.96 23.21 11.40
N SER A 223 -14.05 22.93 12.32
CA SER A 223 -12.69 23.51 12.32
C SER A 223 -11.73 22.66 11.49
N PHE A 224 -10.85 23.31 10.72
CA PHE A 224 -9.65 22.66 10.17
C PHE A 224 -8.66 22.47 11.31
N CYS A 225 -8.72 21.35 12.01
CA CYS A 225 -7.66 20.92 12.93
C CYS A 225 -7.14 19.56 12.51
N ARG A 226 -5.92 19.23 12.92
CA ARG A 226 -5.35 17.91 12.71
C ARG A 226 -4.55 17.47 13.92
N MET A 227 -4.65 16.18 14.22
CA MET A 227 -3.79 15.50 15.20
C MET A 227 -2.52 14.93 14.55
N GLY A 228 -2.41 14.97 13.23
CA GLY A 228 -1.28 14.42 12.48
C GLY A 228 -0.30 15.48 12.01
N ASP A 229 0.99 15.16 12.04
CA ASP A 229 2.08 15.94 11.45
C ASP A 229 2.13 15.76 9.92
N VAL A 230 1.18 16.38 9.24
CA VAL A 230 1.00 16.36 7.78
C VAL A 230 0.68 17.75 7.20
N ALA A 231 1.29 18.09 6.08
CA ALA A 231 0.96 19.25 5.26
C ALA A 231 0.75 18.80 3.80
N LEU A 232 -0.17 19.47 3.10
CA LEU A 232 -0.44 19.25 1.69
C LEU A 232 0.25 20.33 0.86
N VAL A 233 0.99 19.91 -0.16
CA VAL A 233 1.74 20.80 -1.05
C VAL A 233 1.16 20.66 -2.45
N THR A 234 0.85 21.77 -3.10
CA THR A 234 0.48 21.79 -4.52
C THR A 234 1.73 21.64 -5.37
N LEU A 235 1.71 20.74 -6.35
CA LEU A 235 2.84 20.53 -7.25
C LEU A 235 2.89 21.63 -8.31
N ASP A 236 4.04 22.28 -8.45
CA ASP A 236 4.31 23.15 -9.58
C ASP A 236 4.46 22.30 -10.85
N THR A 237 3.53 22.52 -11.78
CA THR A 237 3.49 21.83 -13.08
C THR A 237 4.14 22.65 -14.20
N SER A 238 4.54 23.90 -13.92
CA SER A 238 5.08 24.82 -14.92
C SER A 238 6.59 24.64 -15.17
N GLY A 239 7.34 24.13 -14.18
CA GLY A 239 8.77 23.83 -14.30
C GLY A 239 9.12 22.55 -15.07
N PHE A 240 10.41 22.35 -15.38
CA PHE A 240 10.94 21.16 -16.08
C PHE A 240 10.60 19.83 -15.35
N LEU A 241 10.38 19.88 -14.02
CA LEU A 241 9.92 18.75 -13.20
C LEU A 241 8.40 18.48 -13.34
N GLY A 242 7.61 19.52 -13.61
CA GLY A 242 6.17 19.41 -13.89
C GLY A 242 5.84 18.58 -15.14
N LYS A 243 6.82 18.43 -16.04
CA LYS A 243 6.69 17.66 -17.28
C LYS A 243 6.75 16.14 -17.10
N ARG A 244 7.04 15.63 -15.90
CA ARG A 244 7.20 14.18 -15.64
C ARG A 244 6.67 13.79 -14.27
N VAL A 245 5.37 13.98 -14.08
CA VAL A 245 4.66 13.37 -12.96
C VAL A 245 4.39 11.90 -13.31
N ALA A 246 4.67 11.01 -12.37
CA ALA A 246 4.14 9.66 -12.37
C ALA A 246 2.61 9.76 -12.28
N ILE A 247 1.92 9.66 -13.42
CA ILE A 247 0.46 9.64 -13.45
C ILE A 247 0.06 8.18 -13.28
N THR A 248 -0.54 7.85 -12.15
CA THR A 248 -1.35 6.66 -12.03
C THR A 248 -2.60 6.89 -12.88
N GLN A 249 -2.57 6.38 -14.12
CA GLN A 249 -3.71 6.51 -15.03
C GLN A 249 -4.93 5.71 -14.55
N VAL A 250 -4.70 4.81 -13.60
CA VAL A 250 -5.70 3.98 -12.95
C VAL A 250 -5.39 4.02 -11.46
N VAL A 251 -6.37 4.34 -10.62
CA VAL A 251 -6.31 3.97 -9.20
C VAL A 251 -6.24 2.45 -9.18
N GLY A 252 -5.08 1.89 -8.84
CA GLY A 252 -4.90 0.44 -8.81
C GLY A 252 -6.01 -0.17 -7.97
N ASN A 253 -6.85 -0.97 -8.60
CA ASN A 253 -7.72 -1.92 -7.93
C ASN A 253 -6.97 -3.25 -7.95
N ASN A 254 -6.99 -4.00 -6.84
CA ASN A 254 -6.13 -5.14 -6.50
C ASN A 254 -5.85 -6.21 -7.59
N ILE A 255 -6.57 -6.22 -8.71
CA ILE A 255 -6.41 -7.08 -9.88
C ILE A 255 -5.59 -6.47 -11.04
N SER A 256 -5.40 -5.15 -11.04
CA SER A 256 -4.53 -4.44 -11.97
C SER A 256 -3.63 -3.51 -11.15
N PRO A 257 -2.34 -3.82 -10.98
CA PRO A 257 -1.44 -2.89 -10.31
C PRO A 257 -1.57 -1.54 -10.99
N ALA A 258 -1.71 -0.48 -10.19
CA ALA A 258 -1.87 0.87 -10.70
C ALA A 258 -0.78 1.11 -11.75
N MET A 259 -1.18 1.27 -13.01
CA MET A 259 -0.21 1.43 -14.08
C MET A 259 0.31 2.86 -13.99
N THR A 260 1.44 3.02 -13.32
CA THR A 260 2.16 4.28 -13.28
C THR A 260 2.74 4.52 -14.68
N THR A 261 2.02 5.31 -15.47
CA THR A 261 2.45 5.64 -16.82
C THR A 261 3.24 6.94 -16.74
N PHE A 262 4.51 6.88 -17.10
CA PHE A 262 5.32 8.08 -17.24
C PHE A 262 4.96 8.76 -18.55
N LYS A 263 4.12 9.79 -18.51
CA LYS A 263 4.02 10.71 -19.63
C LYS A 263 5.29 11.55 -19.63
N SER A 264 6.26 11.18 -20.47
CA SER A 264 7.28 12.14 -20.91
C SER A 264 6.59 13.10 -21.88
N GLY A 265 6.38 14.34 -21.47
CA GLY A 265 6.11 15.42 -22.43
C GLY A 265 7.34 15.55 -23.33
N GLY A 266 7.27 14.94 -24.51
CA GLY A 266 8.31 15.07 -25.52
C GLY A 266 8.15 16.39 -26.27
N VAL A 267 9.20 17.20 -26.28
CA VAL A 267 9.79 17.77 -27.50
C VAL A 267 11.30 17.76 -27.29
N LEU A 268 12.02 17.44 -28.37
CA LEU A 268 13.47 17.33 -28.59
C LEU A 268 14.38 18.09 -27.60
#